data_AF-A0A858RLS9-F1
#
_entry.id   AF-A0A858RLS9-F1
#
_cell.length_a   1.000
_cell.length_b   1.000
_cell.length_c   1.000
_cell.angle_alpha   90.00
_cell.angle_beta   90.00
_cell.angle_gamma   90.00
#
_symmetry.space_group_name_H-M   'P 1'
#
loop_
_entity.id
_entity.type
_entity.pdbx_description
1 polymer ?
#
loop_
_entity_poly.entity_id
_entity_poly.type
_entity_poly.pdbx_seq_one_letter_code
_entity_poly.pdbx_strand_id
1 'polypeptide(L)'
;MKVEGIGGCYEKTSGMFYFARMCSKIRLHASGSLPEEYFDMLGQGFDGRTCRYLGIAYEEVKNQVLSGAANEEALEWCFSKGRRLTAEEILIYNSFMSKRGWRDDETDEYIPAAIKEYGIANDGRAITDFDLIEIDEGRWYPDMWRDAWK
;
A
#
# COMPACT_ATOMS: atom_id res chain seq x y z
N MET A 1 -10.95 -7.77 5.90
CA MET A 1 -10.62 -9.20 5.94
C MET A 1 -9.16 -9.35 6.27
N LYS A 2 -8.86 -9.98 7.40
CA LYS A 2 -7.47 -10.28 7.78
C LYS A 2 -6.87 -11.31 6.83
N VAL A 3 -5.81 -10.92 6.11
CA VAL A 3 -4.99 -11.82 5.27
C VAL A 3 -3.66 -12.07 5.99
N GLU A 4 -3.33 -13.34 6.23
CA GLU A 4 -2.06 -13.68 6.89
C GLU A 4 -0.87 -13.42 5.95
N GLY A 5 0.19 -12.80 6.47
CA GLY A 5 1.40 -12.50 5.72
C GLY A 5 1.33 -11.27 4.80
N ILE A 6 0.19 -10.57 4.70
CA ILE A 6 0.10 -9.31 3.97
C ILE A 6 0.74 -8.17 4.79
N GLY A 7 1.59 -7.38 4.16
CA GLY A 7 2.25 -6.23 4.77
C GLY A 7 1.29 -5.08 5.07
N GLY A 8 1.64 -4.26 6.06
CA GLY A 8 0.88 -3.05 6.40
C GLY A 8 1.07 -1.94 5.37
N CYS A 9 0.07 -1.07 5.22
CA CYS A 9 0.16 0.13 4.38
C CYS A 9 1.27 1.08 4.86
N TYR A 10 1.47 1.19 6.18
CA TYR A 10 2.49 2.05 6.79
C TYR A 10 3.87 1.37 6.93
N GLU A 11 4.00 0.10 6.56
CA GLU A 11 5.27 -0.62 6.61
C GLU A 11 6.27 0.01 5.63
N LYS A 12 7.45 0.38 6.14
CA LYS A 12 8.49 1.08 5.38
C LYS A 12 9.43 0.10 4.71
N THR A 13 9.73 0.31 3.42
CA THR A 13 10.90 -0.25 2.74
C THR A 13 11.80 0.90 2.34
N SER A 14 12.99 0.99 2.92
CA SER A 14 13.92 2.12 2.73
C SER A 14 13.23 3.50 2.82
N GLY A 15 12.30 3.64 3.78
CA GLY A 15 11.54 4.87 4.01
C GLY A 15 10.25 5.04 3.21
N MET A 16 10.00 4.25 2.16
CA MET A 16 8.74 4.31 1.39
C MET A 16 7.65 3.46 2.03
N PHE A 17 6.47 4.03 2.24
CA PHE A 17 5.27 3.29 2.64
C PHE A 17 4.77 2.38 1.53
N TYR A 18 3.99 1.36 1.93
CA TYR A 18 3.22 0.47 1.05
C TYR A 18 4.04 -0.46 0.14
N PHE A 19 5.31 -0.19 -0.13
CA PHE A 19 6.12 -1.03 -1.02
C PHE A 19 6.22 -2.48 -0.50
N ALA A 20 6.48 -2.66 0.79
CA ALA A 20 6.47 -3.98 1.44
C ALA A 20 5.13 -4.72 1.25
N ARG A 21 4.01 -3.99 1.39
CA ARG A 21 2.66 -4.52 1.16
C ARG A 21 2.48 -4.98 -0.28
N MET A 22 2.85 -4.18 -1.27
CA MET A 22 2.79 -4.58 -2.68
C MET A 22 3.61 -5.86 -2.93
N CYS A 23 4.83 -5.95 -2.40
CA CYS A 23 5.65 -7.17 -2.52
C CYS A 23 4.99 -8.38 -1.83
N SER A 24 4.39 -8.20 -0.65
CA SER A 24 3.68 -9.29 0.03
C SER A 24 2.47 -9.78 -0.77
N LYS A 25 1.69 -8.89 -1.39
CA LYS A 25 0.57 -9.26 -2.28
C LYS A 25 1.05 -10.13 -3.44
N ILE A 26 2.16 -9.75 -4.08
CA ILE A 26 2.77 -10.55 -5.16
C ILE A 26 3.13 -11.96 -4.67
N ARG A 27 3.78 -12.07 -3.50
CA ARG A 27 4.19 -13.37 -2.94
C ARG A 27 2.99 -14.23 -2.58
N LEU A 28 1.99 -13.66 -1.90
CA LEU A 28 0.76 -14.35 -1.52
C LEU A 28 -0.07 -14.80 -2.72
N HIS A 29 -0.13 -13.98 -3.77
CA HIS A 29 -0.80 -14.36 -5.01
C HIS A 29 -0.09 -15.56 -5.66
N ALA A 30 1.24 -15.54 -5.72
CA ALA A 30 2.01 -16.66 -6.28
C ALA A 30 1.92 -17.95 -5.45
N SER A 31 1.70 -17.86 -4.14
CA SER A 31 1.49 -19.03 -3.27
C SER A 31 0.04 -19.51 -3.22
N GLY A 32 -0.89 -18.85 -3.91
CA GLY A 32 -2.32 -19.16 -3.85
C GLY A 32 -2.97 -18.82 -2.50
N SER A 33 -2.36 -17.94 -1.71
CA SER A 33 -2.82 -17.56 -0.36
C SER A 33 -3.46 -16.17 -0.33
N LEU A 34 -3.45 -15.43 -1.44
CA LEU A 34 -4.16 -14.17 -1.57
C LEU A 34 -5.63 -14.42 -1.95
N PRO A 35 -6.61 -13.79 -1.29
CA PRO A 35 -8.03 -13.91 -1.67
C PRO A 35 -8.32 -13.39 -3.08
N GLU A 36 -9.30 -13.99 -3.76
CA GLU A 36 -9.65 -13.69 -5.16
C GLU A 36 -10.11 -12.24 -5.37
N GLU A 37 -10.70 -11.62 -4.34
CA GLU A 37 -11.17 -10.23 -4.38
C GLU A 37 -10.05 -9.21 -4.64
N TYR A 38 -8.78 -9.61 -4.45
CA TYR A 38 -7.62 -8.77 -4.74
C TYR A 38 -7.18 -8.82 -6.21
N PHE A 39 -7.57 -9.84 -6.97
CA PHE A 39 -6.87 -10.21 -8.22
C PHE A 39 -6.99 -9.12 -9.29
N ASP A 40 -8.20 -8.58 -9.47
CA ASP A 40 -8.47 -7.51 -10.45
C ASP A 40 -7.71 -6.20 -10.14
N MET A 41 -7.33 -6.01 -8.87
CA MET A 41 -6.64 -4.81 -8.40
C MET A 41 -5.12 -4.97 -8.28
N LEU A 42 -4.56 -6.14 -8.59
CA LEU A 42 -3.10 -6.34 -8.61
C LEU A 42 -2.45 -5.45 -9.69
N GLY A 43 -1.46 -4.65 -9.28
CA GLY A 43 -0.82 -3.68 -10.19
C GLY A 43 -1.67 -2.45 -10.51
N GLN A 44 -2.89 -2.36 -9.97
CA GLN A 44 -3.76 -1.19 -10.05
C GLN A 44 -3.76 -0.41 -8.73
N GLY A 45 -4.58 0.65 -8.63
CA GLY A 45 -4.72 1.42 -7.39
C GLY A 45 -3.37 1.88 -6.83
N PHE A 46 -3.10 1.55 -5.56
CA PHE A 46 -1.83 1.85 -4.89
C PHE A 46 -0.63 1.11 -5.47
N ASP A 47 -0.76 -0.15 -5.91
CA ASP A 47 0.34 -0.88 -6.57
C ASP A 47 0.76 -0.14 -7.85
N GLY A 48 -0.23 0.23 -8.67
CA GLY A 48 0.00 0.96 -9.91
C GLY A 48 0.54 2.37 -9.68
N ARG A 49 0.04 3.09 -8.67
CA ARG A 49 0.56 4.42 -8.26
C ARG A 49 2.03 4.30 -7.84
N THR A 50 2.36 3.28 -7.04
CA THR A 50 3.75 2.98 -6.62
C THR A 50 4.65 2.75 -7.82
N CYS A 51 4.25 1.85 -8.73
CA CYS A 51 5.02 1.51 -9.93
C CYS A 51 5.23 2.70 -10.86
N ARG A 52 4.17 3.49 -11.12
CA ARG A 52 4.27 4.71 -11.94
C ARG A 52 5.16 5.77 -11.31
N TYR A 53 5.12 5.94 -9.99
CA TYR A 53 5.97 6.92 -9.30
C TYR A 53 7.46 6.53 -9.36
N LEU A 54 7.75 5.22 -9.33
CA LEU A 54 9.08 4.64 -9.51
C LEU A 54 9.51 4.52 -10.98
N GLY A 55 8.62 4.77 -11.94
CA GLY A 55 8.91 4.67 -13.37
C GLY A 55 9.18 3.24 -13.86
N ILE A 56 8.52 2.25 -13.28
CA ILE A 56 8.71 0.82 -13.59
C ILE A 56 7.36 0.13 -13.82
N ALA A 57 7.30 -0.92 -14.66
CA ALA A 57 6.07 -1.68 -14.84
C ALA A 57 5.84 -2.66 -13.68
N TYR A 58 4.57 -2.87 -13.28
CA TYR A 58 4.22 -3.79 -12.20
C TYR A 58 4.74 -5.23 -12.44
N GLU A 59 4.62 -5.73 -13.67
CA GLU A 59 5.11 -7.08 -14.01
C GLU A 59 6.63 -7.22 -13.83
N GLU A 60 7.39 -6.14 -14.02
CA GLU A 60 8.84 -6.16 -13.77
C GLU A 60 9.16 -6.21 -12.28
N VAL A 61 8.46 -5.44 -11.45
CA VAL A 61 8.58 -5.51 -9.99
C VAL A 61 8.18 -6.90 -9.49
N LYS A 62 7.09 -7.44 -10.00
CA LYS A 62 6.63 -8.80 -9.72
C LYS A 62 7.70 -9.84 -10.04
N ASN A 63 8.36 -9.76 -11.19
CA ASN A 63 9.44 -10.67 -11.54
C ASN A 63 10.61 -10.62 -10.53
N GLN A 64 10.99 -9.43 -10.05
CA GLN A 64 12.02 -9.31 -8.99
C GLN A 64 11.58 -9.93 -7.68
N VAL A 65 10.34 -9.67 -7.25
CA VAL A 65 9.80 -10.23 -6.01
C VAL A 65 9.74 -11.77 -6.10
N LEU A 66 9.34 -12.30 -7.26
CA LEU A 66 9.23 -13.75 -7.50
C LEU A 66 10.58 -14.44 -7.72
N SER A 67 11.65 -13.71 -8.05
CA SER A 67 13.01 -14.26 -8.04
C SER A 67 13.59 -14.43 -6.64
N GLY A 68 12.82 -14.09 -5.59
CA GLY A 68 13.21 -14.26 -4.19
C GLY A 68 13.87 -13.03 -3.56
N ALA A 69 13.84 -11.87 -4.22
CA ALA A 69 14.42 -10.65 -3.66
C ALA A 69 13.70 -10.23 -2.36
N ALA A 70 14.49 -9.80 -1.38
CA ALA A 70 13.97 -9.08 -0.22
C ALA A 70 13.33 -7.75 -0.65
N ASN A 71 12.50 -7.15 0.21
CA ASN A 71 11.81 -5.90 -0.12
C ASN A 71 12.82 -4.78 -0.47
N GLU A 72 13.88 -4.64 0.32
CA GLU A 72 14.92 -3.63 0.12
C GLU A 72 15.68 -3.85 -1.19
N GLU A 73 15.97 -5.11 -1.54
CA GLU A 73 16.64 -5.48 -2.79
C GLU A 73 15.76 -5.20 -4.01
N ALA A 74 14.47 -5.55 -3.93
CA ALA A 74 13.50 -5.26 -4.98
C ALA A 74 13.32 -3.75 -5.19
N LEU A 75 13.27 -2.97 -4.09
CA LEU A 75 13.15 -1.51 -4.18
C LEU A 75 14.43 -0.87 -4.76
N GLU A 76 15.60 -1.31 -4.32
CA GLU A 76 16.87 -0.84 -4.86
C GLU A 76 17.01 -1.15 -6.36
N TRP A 77 16.53 -2.33 -6.77
CA TRP A 77 16.43 -2.66 -8.19
C TRP A 77 15.49 -1.70 -8.94
N CYS A 78 14.32 -1.38 -8.39
CA CYS A 78 13.40 -0.40 -8.98
C CYS A 78 14.07 0.97 -9.14
N PHE A 79 14.82 1.43 -8.14
CA PHE A 79 15.58 2.68 -8.23
C PHE A 79 16.69 2.63 -9.29
N SER A 80 17.32 1.48 -9.52
CA SER A 80 18.37 1.31 -10.52
C SER A 80 17.83 1.29 -11.96
N LYS A 81 16.62 0.77 -12.17
CA LYS A 81 16.00 0.60 -13.49
C LYS A 81 15.04 1.71 -13.89
N GLY A 82 14.30 2.23 -12.93
CA GLY A 82 13.36 3.32 -13.12
C GLY A 82 13.93 4.61 -12.56
N ARG A 83 13.30 5.11 -11.50
CA ARG A 83 13.61 6.40 -10.87
C ARG A 83 14.08 6.20 -9.44
N ARG A 84 15.31 6.62 -9.14
CA ARG A 84 15.77 6.79 -7.76
C ARG A 84 15.12 8.02 -7.14
N LEU A 85 14.49 7.84 -5.98
CA LEU A 85 13.85 8.92 -5.25
C LEU A 85 14.83 9.54 -4.24
N THR A 86 14.78 10.86 -4.15
CA THR A 86 15.36 11.65 -3.08
C THR A 86 14.50 11.57 -1.81
N ALA A 87 15.04 12.03 -0.68
CA ALA A 87 14.29 12.09 0.57
C ALA A 87 13.01 12.95 0.46
N GLU A 88 13.06 14.06 -0.29
CA GLU A 88 11.88 14.91 -0.53
C GLU A 88 10.83 14.21 -1.40
N GLU A 89 11.24 13.47 -2.43
CA GLU A 89 10.31 12.71 -3.26
C GLU A 89 9.66 11.55 -2.50
N ILE A 90 10.38 10.91 -1.57
CA ILE A 90 9.81 9.92 -0.65
C ILE A 90 8.81 10.58 0.30
N LEU A 91 9.12 11.76 0.84
CA LEU A 91 8.20 12.53 1.68
C LEU A 91 6.90 12.86 0.94
N ILE A 92 6.99 13.32 -0.32
CA ILE A 92 5.83 13.64 -1.16
C ILE A 92 5.01 12.38 -1.45
N TYR A 93 5.67 11.29 -1.83
CA TYR A 93 5.03 9.99 -2.07
C TYR A 93 4.29 9.49 -0.83
N ASN A 94 4.97 9.41 0.32
CA ASN A 94 4.37 8.96 1.57
C ASN A 94 3.20 9.87 1.98
N SER A 95 3.33 11.18 1.76
CA SER A 95 2.28 12.16 2.12
C SER A 95 1.02 11.97 1.29
N PHE A 96 1.17 11.66 -0.01
CA PHE A 96 0.05 11.34 -0.87
C PHE A 96 -0.56 9.98 -0.50
N MET A 97 0.26 8.93 -0.42
CA MET A 97 -0.20 7.56 -0.18
C MET A 97 -0.97 7.45 1.15
N SER A 98 -0.44 8.03 2.21
CA SER A 98 -1.04 7.94 3.55
C SER A 98 -2.23 8.88 3.77
N LYS A 99 -2.57 9.74 2.80
CA LYS A 99 -3.66 10.72 2.91
C LYS A 99 -4.70 10.59 1.80
N ARG A 100 -4.56 9.61 0.92
CA ARG A 100 -5.59 9.31 -0.07
C ARG A 100 -6.92 9.01 0.64
N GLY A 101 -7.99 9.62 0.17
CA GLY A 101 -9.30 9.65 0.80
C GLY A 101 -9.55 10.87 1.67
N TRP A 102 -8.51 11.64 2.06
CA TRP A 102 -8.65 12.80 2.95
C TRP A 102 -8.58 14.13 2.21
N ARG A 103 -9.73 14.79 2.09
CA ARG A 103 -9.93 16.06 1.36
C ARG A 103 -9.54 15.96 -0.12
N ASP A 104 -9.96 14.88 -0.75
CA ASP A 104 -9.78 14.61 -2.17
C ASP A 104 -11.08 14.05 -2.79
N ASP A 105 -11.00 13.58 -4.02
CA ASP A 105 -12.14 13.06 -4.80
C ASP A 105 -12.75 11.75 -4.26
N GLU A 106 -12.12 11.10 -3.27
CA GLU A 106 -12.66 9.90 -2.62
C GLU A 106 -13.37 10.22 -1.29
N THR A 107 -13.22 11.44 -0.76
CA THR A 107 -13.69 11.84 0.58
C THR A 107 -15.20 11.71 0.78
N ASP A 108 -16.00 12.19 -0.17
CA ASP A 108 -17.46 12.30 0.01
C ASP A 108 -18.23 11.05 -0.44
N GLU A 109 -17.64 10.24 -1.32
CA GLU A 109 -18.32 9.09 -1.92
C GLU A 109 -17.67 7.75 -1.53
N TYR A 110 -16.38 7.57 -1.83
CA TYR A 110 -15.72 6.28 -1.66
C TYR A 110 -15.49 5.92 -0.18
N ILE A 111 -14.92 6.84 0.61
CA ILE A 111 -14.62 6.56 2.03
C ILE A 111 -15.89 6.20 2.82
N PRO A 112 -17.02 6.95 2.75
CA PRO A 112 -18.26 6.57 3.43
C PRO A 112 -18.85 5.25 2.94
N ALA A 113 -18.76 4.97 1.64
CA ALA A 113 -19.22 3.70 1.06
C ALA A 113 -18.42 2.52 1.60
N ALA A 114 -17.09 2.63 1.63
CA ALA A 114 -16.20 1.59 2.14
C ALA A 114 -16.37 1.37 3.66
N ILE A 115 -16.58 2.42 4.46
CA ILE A 115 -16.92 2.29 5.90
C ILE A 115 -18.15 1.40 6.07
N LYS A 116 -19.19 1.63 5.27
CA LYS A 116 -20.44 0.85 5.30
C LYS A 116 -20.21 -0.59 4.84
N GLU A 117 -19.48 -0.77 3.74
CA GLU A 117 -19.21 -2.07 3.14
C GLU A 117 -18.39 -2.97 4.07
N TYR A 118 -17.35 -2.42 4.72
CA TYR A 118 -16.47 -3.16 5.62
C TYR A 118 -17.06 -3.33 7.03
N GLY A 119 -18.24 -2.74 7.30
CA GLY A 119 -18.86 -2.78 8.63
C GLY A 119 -18.06 -2.02 9.70
N ILE A 120 -17.33 -0.99 9.28
CA ILE A 120 -16.53 -0.14 10.19
C ILE A 120 -17.45 0.84 10.90
N ALA A 121 -17.17 1.13 12.18
CA ALA A 121 -17.88 2.15 12.93
C ALA A 121 -17.68 3.53 12.28
N ASN A 122 -18.77 4.20 11.91
CA ASN A 122 -18.73 5.56 11.36
C ASN A 122 -18.62 6.61 12.48
N ASP A 123 -17.48 6.64 13.18
CA ASP A 123 -17.20 7.56 14.28
C ASP A 123 -16.03 8.52 13.99
N GLY A 124 -15.66 8.63 12.71
CA GLY A 124 -14.60 9.53 12.24
C GLY A 124 -13.18 8.98 12.41
N ARG A 125 -13.00 7.72 12.85
CA ARG A 125 -11.67 7.10 12.97
C ARG A 125 -11.02 6.77 11.61
N ALA A 126 -11.84 6.49 10.60
CA ALA A 126 -11.38 6.13 9.26
C ALA A 126 -11.62 7.30 8.32
N ILE A 127 -10.54 7.95 7.87
CA ILE A 127 -10.63 9.13 6.99
C ILE A 127 -9.73 9.01 5.75
N THR A 128 -8.99 7.91 5.63
CA THR A 128 -8.14 7.57 4.49
C THR A 128 -8.31 6.12 4.09
N ASP A 129 -7.92 5.75 2.87
CA ASP A 129 -7.84 4.34 2.46
C ASP A 129 -6.95 3.52 3.38
N PHE A 130 -5.84 4.10 3.87
CA PHE A 130 -4.94 3.42 4.79
C PHE A 130 -5.65 3.10 6.10
N ASP A 131 -6.46 4.01 6.64
CA ASP A 131 -7.26 3.70 7.83
C ASP A 131 -8.24 2.54 7.55
N LEU A 132 -8.95 2.59 6.42
CA LEU A 132 -9.90 1.55 6.04
C LEU A 132 -9.23 0.17 5.97
N ILE A 133 -8.10 0.08 5.27
CA ILE A 133 -7.34 -1.16 5.10
C ILE A 133 -6.80 -1.66 6.44
N GLU A 134 -6.20 -0.78 7.24
CA GLU A 134 -5.59 -1.19 8.51
C GLU A 134 -6.65 -1.60 9.55
N ILE A 135 -7.83 -1.00 9.52
CA ILE A 135 -8.97 -1.38 10.38
C ILE A 135 -9.52 -2.74 9.92
N ASP A 136 -9.80 -2.88 8.63
CA ASP A 136 -10.38 -4.08 8.03
C ASP A 136 -9.46 -5.31 8.17
N GLU A 137 -8.15 -5.10 8.26
CA GLU A 137 -7.15 -6.14 8.49
C GLU A 137 -6.74 -6.29 9.97
N GLY A 138 -7.35 -5.51 10.87
CA GLY A 138 -7.23 -5.66 12.32
C GLY A 138 -5.88 -5.23 12.90
N ARG A 139 -5.16 -4.31 12.24
CA ARG A 139 -3.88 -3.76 12.71
C ARG A 139 -3.99 -2.33 13.26
N TRP A 140 -5.03 -1.60 12.87
CA TRP A 140 -5.18 -0.17 13.16
C TRP A 140 -5.18 0.16 14.66
N TYR A 141 -4.56 1.30 14.99
CA TYR A 141 -4.66 1.96 16.30
C TYR A 141 -4.58 3.50 16.12
N PRO A 142 -5.09 4.31 17.07
CA PRO A 142 -5.32 5.75 16.86
C PRO A 142 -4.11 6.59 16.42
N ASP A 143 -2.91 6.23 16.86
CA ASP A 143 -1.67 6.97 16.55
C ASP A 143 -0.82 6.31 15.45
N MET A 144 -1.34 5.29 14.76
CA MET A 144 -0.57 4.52 13.75
C MET A 144 0.07 5.41 12.69
N TRP A 145 -0.69 6.36 12.14
CA TRP A 145 -0.16 7.30 11.15
C TRP A 145 0.98 8.13 11.74
N ARG A 146 0.83 8.63 12.97
CA ARG A 146 1.82 9.47 13.64
C ARG A 146 3.10 8.70 13.92
N ASP A 147 2.98 7.46 14.37
CA ASP A 147 4.10 6.59 14.65
C ASP A 147 4.83 6.16 13.37
N ALA A 148 4.09 5.95 12.28
CA ALA A 148 4.67 5.68 10.97
C ALA A 148 5.52 6.85 10.44
N TRP A 149 5.28 8.09 10.87
CA TRP A 149 6.09 9.26 10.47
C TRP A 149 7.35 9.48 11.32
N LYS A 150 7.51 8.76 12.44
CA LYS A 150 8.73 8.75 13.24
C LYS A 150 9.82 7.90 12.57
#